data_AF-A0A0Q5C717-F1
#
_entry.id   AF-A0A0Q5C717-F1
#
_cell.length_a   1.000
_cell.length_b   1.000
_cell.length_c   1.000
_cell.angle_alpha   90.00
_cell.angle_beta   90.00
_cell.angle_gamma   90.00
#
_symmetry.space_group_name_H-M   'P 1'
#
loop_
_entity.id
_entity.type
_entity.pdbx_description
1 polymer ?
#
loop_
_entity_poly.entity_id
_entity_poly.type
_entity_poly.pdbx_seq_one_letter_code
_entity_poly.pdbx_strand_id
1 'polypeptide(L)'
;MAEQIGRWWRRRRFSRGVEVPYAVGTYREAWRSYPVLVRQYRPEYNEGIVLSQIPPAADVYLCWLCDTGHLFVATPEEQRMRPGRERRRSSWCPDCAEAAAPRGPRAAPMREDVGEPMVVALARAASAGRTASPAASAAAAPVRAVAPRPSSRRPPRLCSKTPDLPVGEPFASRCAPPPASAVEARLRALLAERLQFEPGLTAVRLRQPFFDHLEAWPDVVLAELRVAIEYDSTGRHGLEHVGKREEADRRKDRAVRAAGWEVLRVRTGRLAPLGPFDLTASAVSPALADRVLERLREIRGPLLVDAWCR
;
A
#
# COMPACT_ATOMS: atom_id res chain seq x y z
N MET A 1 -22.44 -13.22 23.46
CA MET A 1 -22.37 -13.86 22.13
C MET A 1 -22.05 -12.77 21.12
N ALA A 2 -20.97 -12.96 20.37
CA ALA A 2 -20.51 -11.99 19.39
C ALA A 2 -21.45 -11.86 18.19
N GLU A 3 -21.50 -10.65 17.63
CA GLU A 3 -22.33 -10.30 16.47
C GLU A 3 -21.51 -9.58 15.40
N GLN A 4 -22.04 -9.45 14.18
CA GLN A 4 -21.42 -8.69 13.09
C GLN A 4 -21.31 -7.20 13.46
N ILE A 5 -20.21 -6.53 13.07
CA ILE A 5 -19.90 -5.16 13.48
C ILE A 5 -21.04 -4.15 13.21
N GLY A 6 -21.70 -4.17 12.06
CA GLY A 6 -22.85 -3.32 11.76
C GLY A 6 -24.13 -3.62 12.54
N ARG A 7 -24.27 -4.81 13.14
CA ARG A 7 -25.34 -5.10 14.11
C ARG A 7 -24.94 -4.53 15.48
N TRP A 8 -23.70 -4.79 15.90
CA TRP A 8 -23.12 -4.25 17.13
C TRP A 8 -23.19 -2.73 17.19
N TRP A 9 -22.76 -2.03 16.13
CA TRP A 9 -22.78 -0.56 16.07
C TRP A 9 -24.20 0.00 16.14
N ARG A 10 -25.16 -0.58 15.42
CA ARG A 10 -26.59 -0.19 15.51
C ARG A 10 -27.16 -0.43 16.91
N ARG A 11 -26.85 -1.56 17.56
CA ARG A 11 -27.24 -1.85 18.94
C ARG A 11 -26.65 -0.83 19.92
N ARG A 12 -25.39 -0.41 19.72
CA ARG A 12 -24.74 0.64 20.52
C ARG A 12 -25.30 2.04 20.26
N ARG A 13 -25.68 2.38 19.02
CA ARG A 13 -26.38 3.64 18.68
C ARG A 13 -27.72 3.73 19.40
N PHE A 14 -28.57 2.71 19.26
CA PHE A 14 -29.86 2.62 19.94
C PHE A 14 -29.69 2.70 21.47
N SER A 15 -28.78 1.90 22.04
CA SER A 15 -28.53 1.85 23.49
C SER A 15 -27.90 3.12 24.10
N ARG A 16 -27.33 4.04 23.30
CA ARG A 16 -26.74 5.31 23.78
C ARG A 16 -27.48 6.56 23.29
N GLY A 17 -28.49 6.43 22.43
CA GLY A 17 -29.23 7.56 21.87
C GLY A 17 -28.40 8.50 20.97
N VAL A 18 -27.26 8.04 20.43
CA VAL A 18 -26.32 8.87 19.64
C VAL A 18 -25.80 8.14 18.41
N GLU A 19 -25.53 8.88 17.34
CA GLU A 19 -25.06 8.35 16.05
C GLU A 19 -23.64 7.75 16.11
N VAL A 20 -22.80 8.26 17.01
CA VAL A 20 -21.43 7.80 17.24
C VAL A 20 -21.32 7.37 18.71
N PRO A 21 -21.55 6.08 19.04
CA PRO A 21 -21.60 5.60 20.43
C PRO A 21 -20.28 5.74 21.18
N TYR A 22 -19.16 5.73 20.45
CA TYR A 22 -17.80 5.89 20.95
C TYR A 22 -17.04 6.80 19.98
N ALA A 23 -16.44 7.87 20.51
CA ALA A 23 -15.66 8.81 19.71
C ALA A 23 -14.34 8.16 19.24
N VAL A 24 -13.78 8.68 18.14
CA VAL A 24 -12.46 8.25 17.68
C VAL A 24 -11.43 8.51 18.77
N GLY A 25 -10.81 7.44 19.29
CA GLY A 25 -9.87 7.49 20.40
C GLY A 25 -10.40 6.98 21.75
N THR A 26 -11.70 6.72 21.94
CA THR A 26 -12.27 6.30 23.24
C THR A 26 -11.55 5.11 23.88
N TYR A 27 -11.09 4.14 23.09
CA TYR A 27 -10.36 2.95 23.55
C TYR A 27 -8.89 2.94 23.13
N ARG A 28 -8.30 4.11 22.83
CA ARG A 28 -6.89 4.24 22.36
C ARG A 28 -5.90 3.55 23.29
N GLU A 29 -5.86 3.94 24.56
CA GLU A 29 -4.89 3.38 25.52
C GLU A 29 -5.14 1.88 25.77
N ALA A 30 -6.40 1.43 25.72
CA ALA A 30 -6.76 0.02 25.87
C ALA A 30 -6.27 -0.87 24.70
N TRP A 31 -6.02 -0.28 23.52
CA TRP A 31 -5.41 -0.96 22.37
C TRP A 31 -3.90 -0.77 22.27
N ARG A 32 -3.32 0.21 22.99
CA ARG A 32 -1.91 0.59 22.86
C ARG A 32 -0.93 -0.54 23.21
N SER A 33 -1.30 -1.41 24.15
CA SER A 33 -0.54 -2.60 24.53
C SER A 33 -0.56 -3.74 23.49
N TYR A 34 -1.30 -3.58 22.39
CA TYR A 34 -1.50 -4.61 21.36
C TYR A 34 -1.12 -4.12 19.95
N PRO A 35 0.10 -3.57 19.75
CA PRO A 35 0.47 -2.91 18.49
C PRO A 35 0.34 -3.83 17.28
N VAL A 36 0.61 -5.12 17.41
CA VAL A 36 0.46 -6.07 16.28
C VAL A 36 -1.00 -6.26 15.87
N LEU A 37 -1.96 -6.21 16.80
CA LEU A 37 -3.39 -6.22 16.47
C LEU A 37 -3.83 -4.89 15.82
N VAL A 38 -3.25 -3.76 16.25
CA VAL A 38 -3.43 -2.47 15.56
C VAL A 38 -2.90 -2.53 14.12
N ARG A 39 -1.75 -3.18 13.88
CA ARG A 39 -1.20 -3.41 12.53
C ARG A 39 -2.10 -4.31 11.68
N GLN A 40 -2.82 -5.27 12.26
CA GLN A 40 -3.74 -6.15 11.54
C GLN A 40 -5.12 -5.52 11.23
N TYR A 41 -5.56 -4.53 12.00
CA TYR A 41 -6.90 -3.95 11.84
C TYR A 41 -7.00 -2.98 10.65
N ARG A 42 -8.05 -3.12 9.84
CA ARG A 42 -8.35 -2.26 8.69
C ARG A 42 -9.80 -1.76 8.77
N PRO A 43 -10.07 -0.46 8.99
CA PRO A 43 -11.43 0.08 9.02
C PRO A 43 -12.24 -0.23 7.75
N GLU A 44 -11.55 -0.37 6.62
CA GLU A 44 -12.13 -0.64 5.29
C GLU A 44 -12.84 -2.00 5.24
N TYR A 45 -12.40 -2.99 6.02
CA TYR A 45 -13.04 -4.30 6.16
C TYR A 45 -14.02 -4.37 7.35
N ASN A 46 -14.22 -3.26 8.06
CA ASN A 46 -14.97 -3.16 9.32
C ASN A 46 -15.93 -1.94 9.30
N GLU A 47 -16.66 -1.77 8.19
CA GLU A 47 -17.70 -0.74 8.01
C GLU A 47 -17.24 0.72 8.28
N GLY A 48 -15.93 1.00 8.14
CA GLY A 48 -15.33 2.31 8.39
C GLY A 48 -15.12 2.65 9.86
N ILE A 49 -15.51 1.77 10.79
CA ILE A 49 -15.32 1.95 12.23
C ILE A 49 -13.84 1.74 12.56
N VAL A 50 -13.21 2.67 13.29
CA VAL A 50 -11.79 2.52 13.66
C VAL A 50 -11.63 1.76 14.98
N LEU A 51 -10.57 0.97 15.13
CA LEU A 51 -10.32 0.11 16.29
C LEU A 51 -10.44 0.84 17.64
N SER A 52 -10.02 2.12 17.70
CA SER A 52 -10.14 2.96 18.89
C SER A 52 -11.57 3.34 19.32
N GLN A 53 -12.59 2.96 18.55
CA GLN A 53 -14.02 3.06 18.91
C GLN A 53 -14.58 1.74 19.46
N ILE A 54 -13.79 0.67 19.46
CA ILE A 54 -14.20 -0.68 19.83
C ILE A 54 -13.54 -1.05 21.17
N PRO A 55 -14.29 -1.44 22.22
CA PRO A 55 -13.68 -1.96 23.44
C PRO A 55 -12.93 -3.28 23.18
N PRO A 56 -11.76 -3.55 23.77
CA PRO A 56 -11.13 -4.87 23.69
C PRO A 56 -12.02 -6.00 24.24
N ALA A 57 -12.86 -5.75 25.24
CA ALA A 57 -13.83 -6.71 25.76
C ALA A 57 -15.17 -6.75 24.98
N ALA A 58 -15.17 -6.42 23.68
CA ALA A 58 -16.39 -6.39 22.88
C ALA A 58 -16.72 -7.74 22.24
N ASP A 59 -17.94 -8.22 22.55
CA ASP A 59 -18.71 -9.26 21.85
C ASP A 59 -19.01 -8.83 20.39
N VAL A 60 -17.99 -8.78 19.52
CA VAL A 60 -18.12 -8.36 18.11
C VAL A 60 -17.15 -9.12 17.22
N TYR A 61 -17.61 -9.56 16.06
CA TYR A 61 -16.76 -10.14 15.03
C TYR A 61 -16.14 -9.04 14.17
N LEU A 62 -14.82 -9.06 14.05
CA LEU A 62 -14.02 -8.11 13.26
C LEU A 62 -13.21 -8.84 12.20
N CYS A 63 -12.95 -8.14 11.10
CA CYS A 63 -12.08 -8.58 10.02
C CYS A 63 -10.64 -8.11 10.28
N TRP A 64 -9.69 -9.04 10.26
CA TRP A 64 -8.27 -8.80 10.53
C TRP A 64 -7.42 -9.26 9.34
N LEU A 65 -6.39 -8.48 8.99
CA LEU A 65 -5.47 -8.77 7.89
C LEU A 65 -4.08 -9.05 8.46
N CYS A 66 -3.54 -10.27 8.31
CA CYS A 66 -2.17 -10.55 8.78
C CYS A 66 -1.10 -9.95 7.85
N ASP A 67 0.15 -9.90 8.33
CA ASP A 67 1.29 -9.36 7.57
C ASP A 67 1.57 -10.12 6.25
N THR A 68 1.05 -11.34 6.12
CA THR A 68 1.11 -12.18 4.90
C THR A 68 -0.06 -11.95 3.95
N GLY A 69 -1.05 -11.12 4.32
CA GLY A 69 -2.20 -10.75 3.49
C GLY A 69 -3.46 -11.62 3.65
N HIS A 70 -3.46 -12.63 4.55
CA HIS A 70 -4.68 -13.40 4.84
C HIS A 70 -5.69 -12.55 5.61
N LEU A 71 -6.94 -12.54 5.14
CA LEU A 71 -8.08 -11.86 5.76
C LEU A 71 -8.95 -12.88 6.50
N PHE A 72 -9.12 -12.71 7.81
CA PHE A 72 -9.85 -13.66 8.66
C PHE A 72 -10.74 -12.94 9.68
N VAL A 73 -11.72 -13.66 10.23
CA VAL A 73 -12.71 -13.13 11.19
C VAL A 73 -12.44 -13.69 12.59
N ALA A 74 -12.43 -12.82 13.60
CA ALA A 74 -12.30 -13.19 15.01
C ALA A 74 -12.78 -12.04 15.92
N THR A 75 -13.11 -12.33 17.17
CA THR A 75 -13.41 -11.26 18.14
C THR A 75 -12.13 -10.56 18.65
N PRO A 76 -12.25 -9.32 19.17
CA PRO A 76 -11.21 -8.66 19.96
C PRO A 76 -10.57 -9.52 21.04
N GLU A 77 -11.34 -10.37 21.73
CA GLU A 77 -10.84 -11.23 22.79
C GLU A 77 -10.09 -12.44 22.24
N GLU A 78 -10.64 -13.10 21.22
CA GLU A 78 -9.96 -14.20 20.54
C GLU A 78 -8.59 -13.79 20.00
N GLN A 79 -8.45 -12.58 19.43
CA GLN A 79 -7.16 -12.09 18.95
C GLN A 79 -6.13 -11.82 20.04
N ARG A 80 -6.55 -11.40 21.23
CA ARG A 80 -5.62 -11.25 22.36
C ARG A 80 -5.25 -12.58 23.01
N MET A 81 -6.23 -13.49 23.10
CA MET A 81 -6.12 -14.73 23.88
C MET A 81 -5.58 -15.91 23.07
N ARG A 82 -5.41 -15.78 21.74
CA ARG A 82 -4.76 -16.79 20.88
C ARG A 82 -3.29 -16.45 20.56
N PRO A 83 -2.31 -16.78 21.44
CA PRO A 83 -0.92 -16.92 21.01
C PRO A 83 -0.39 -18.35 21.25
N GLY A 84 -0.26 -19.15 20.18
CA GLY A 84 0.56 -20.37 20.19
C GLY A 84 2.05 -20.03 20.30
N ARG A 85 2.87 -20.95 20.84
CA ARG A 85 4.28 -20.68 21.23
C ARG A 85 5.25 -20.30 20.09
N GLU A 86 4.83 -20.39 18.83
CA GLU A 86 5.76 -20.57 17.69
C GLU A 86 6.08 -19.31 16.86
N ARG A 87 5.35 -18.19 17.01
CA ARG A 87 5.68 -16.93 16.32
C ARG A 87 5.80 -15.74 17.29
N ARG A 88 7.04 -15.30 17.54
CA ARG A 88 7.37 -14.12 18.39
C ARG A 88 7.20 -12.75 17.70
N ARG A 89 6.73 -12.66 16.45
CA ARG A 89 6.80 -11.40 15.65
C ARG A 89 5.58 -11.04 14.79
N SER A 90 4.57 -11.92 14.69
CA SER A 90 3.32 -11.66 13.96
C SER A 90 2.17 -12.24 14.79
N SER A 91 1.09 -11.50 15.01
CA SER A 91 -0.06 -12.00 15.77
C SER A 91 -0.78 -13.14 15.04
N TRP A 92 -1.58 -13.91 15.79
CA TRP A 92 -2.20 -15.12 15.29
C TRP A 92 -3.13 -14.86 14.09
N CYS A 93 -3.16 -15.84 13.20
CA CYS A 93 -3.97 -15.91 11.99
C CYS A 93 -4.13 -17.40 11.70
N PRO A 94 -5.34 -17.89 11.36
CA PRO A 94 -5.59 -19.33 11.21
C PRO A 94 -4.72 -19.93 10.11
N ASP A 95 -4.68 -19.30 8.93
CA ASP A 95 -3.95 -19.76 7.75
C ASP A 95 -2.43 -19.78 8.00
N CYS A 96 -1.91 -18.74 8.67
CA CYS A 96 -0.49 -18.64 9.05
C CYS A 96 -0.07 -19.60 10.17
N ALA A 97 -1.04 -20.12 10.95
CA ALA A 97 -0.83 -21.14 11.96
C ALA A 97 -0.87 -22.55 11.35
N GLU A 98 -1.86 -22.83 10.48
CA GLU A 98 -1.92 -24.09 9.73
C GLU A 98 -0.70 -24.27 8.81
N ALA A 99 -0.30 -23.23 8.09
CA ALA A 99 0.91 -23.24 7.26
C ALA A 99 2.22 -23.30 8.07
N ALA A 100 2.18 -23.04 9.39
CA ALA A 100 3.32 -23.19 10.30
C ALA A 100 3.37 -24.57 10.98
N ALA A 101 2.26 -25.30 11.03
CA ALA A 101 2.17 -26.57 11.73
C ALA A 101 3.23 -27.54 11.19
N PRO A 102 4.01 -28.22 12.07
CA PRO A 102 5.03 -29.14 11.62
C PRO A 102 4.38 -30.27 10.84
N ARG A 103 4.67 -30.34 9.53
CA ARG A 103 4.20 -31.43 8.67
C ARG A 103 4.72 -32.74 9.27
N GLY A 104 3.80 -33.55 9.78
CA GLY A 104 4.12 -34.89 10.26
C GLY A 104 4.91 -35.67 9.21
N PRO A 105 5.78 -36.59 9.62
CA PRO A 105 6.62 -37.33 8.67
C PRO A 105 5.72 -37.98 7.62
N ARG A 106 5.93 -37.64 6.35
CA ARG A 106 5.25 -38.31 5.24
C ARG A 106 5.49 -39.80 5.41
N ALA A 107 4.43 -40.58 5.53
CA ALA A 107 4.51 -42.02 5.37
C ALA A 107 5.20 -42.27 4.03
N ALA A 108 6.39 -42.87 4.07
CA ALA A 108 7.05 -43.29 2.84
C ALA A 108 6.13 -44.32 2.17
N PRO A 109 5.87 -44.22 0.86
CA PRO A 109 5.13 -45.27 0.17
C PRO A 109 5.88 -46.58 0.36
N MET A 110 5.18 -47.63 0.80
CA MET A 110 5.71 -48.98 0.75
C MET A 110 6.14 -49.25 -0.69
N ARG A 111 7.39 -49.69 -0.87
CA ARG A 111 7.97 -49.90 -2.21
C ARG A 111 7.53 -51.24 -2.79
N GLU A 112 6.23 -51.37 -3.02
CA GLU A 112 5.68 -52.37 -3.93
C GLU A 112 5.87 -51.89 -5.37
N ASP A 113 7.10 -52.04 -5.88
CA ASP A 113 7.28 -52.80 -7.12
C ASP A 113 8.75 -53.13 -7.43
N VAL A 114 8.96 -54.23 -8.18
CA VAL A 114 10.28 -54.72 -8.59
C VAL A 114 10.36 -54.81 -10.12
N GLY A 115 10.78 -53.69 -10.72
CA GLY A 115 11.45 -53.65 -12.01
C GLY A 115 10.58 -53.39 -13.25
N GLU A 116 10.97 -52.36 -14.01
CA GLU A 116 11.24 -52.51 -15.45
C GLU A 116 12.34 -51.51 -15.87
N PRO A 117 13.06 -51.75 -17.00
CA PRO A 117 14.30 -51.04 -17.32
C PRO A 117 14.12 -49.70 -18.07
N MET A 118 15.10 -48.81 -17.92
CA MET A 118 15.09 -47.44 -18.45
C MET A 118 15.38 -47.37 -19.97
N VAL A 119 14.34 -47.46 -20.79
CA VAL A 119 14.36 -47.11 -22.24
C VAL A 119 13.10 -46.34 -22.66
N VAL A 120 13.12 -45.75 -23.86
CA VAL A 120 11.99 -45.00 -24.49
C VAL A 120 11.62 -43.67 -23.79
N ALA A 121 12.63 -42.86 -23.41
CA ALA A 121 12.45 -41.50 -22.90
C ALA A 121 12.92 -40.37 -23.87
N LEU A 122 13.25 -40.68 -25.13
CA LEU A 122 13.89 -39.73 -26.05
C LEU A 122 13.46 -39.84 -27.52
N ALA A 123 12.17 -39.60 -27.83
CA ALA A 123 11.70 -39.51 -29.23
C ALA A 123 10.41 -38.69 -29.41
N ARG A 124 10.48 -37.34 -29.35
CA ARG A 124 9.55 -36.38 -30.00
C ARG A 124 9.97 -34.91 -29.77
N ALA A 125 11.07 -34.50 -30.39
CA ALA A 125 11.45 -33.10 -30.54
C ALA A 125 12.00 -32.87 -31.95
N ALA A 126 11.55 -31.78 -32.61
CA ALA A 126 11.75 -31.48 -34.05
C ALA A 126 11.10 -32.52 -35.02
N SER A 127 10.75 -32.21 -36.27
CA SER A 127 11.14 -31.06 -37.14
C SER A 127 10.04 -30.65 -38.14
N ALA A 128 10.06 -29.38 -38.58
CA ALA A 128 9.52 -28.84 -39.86
C ALA A 128 7.98 -28.98 -40.13
N GLY A 129 7.38 -28.28 -41.10
CA GLY A 129 7.88 -27.34 -42.13
C GLY A 129 6.88 -26.19 -42.45
N ARG A 130 7.02 -25.51 -43.59
CA ARG A 130 6.29 -24.24 -43.93
C ARG A 130 5.68 -24.27 -45.35
N THR A 131 4.91 -23.21 -45.71
CA THR A 131 4.41 -22.78 -47.05
C THR A 131 3.23 -23.54 -47.68
N ALA A 132 2.29 -22.95 -48.46
CA ALA A 132 1.89 -21.53 -48.68
C ALA A 132 0.49 -21.35 -49.36
N SER A 133 0.01 -20.09 -49.40
CA SER A 133 -1.06 -19.36 -50.17
C SER A 133 -1.59 -19.95 -51.52
N PRO A 134 -2.78 -19.52 -52.10
CA PRO A 134 -3.23 -18.10 -52.26
C PRO A 134 -4.74 -17.69 -52.45
N ALA A 135 -4.96 -16.35 -52.38
CA ALA A 135 -5.84 -15.45 -53.16
C ALA A 135 -7.42 -15.52 -53.26
N ALA A 136 -8.04 -14.41 -52.81
CA ALA A 136 -9.03 -13.51 -53.50
C ALA A 136 -10.53 -13.93 -53.66
N SER A 137 -11.54 -13.05 -53.90
CA SER A 137 -11.60 -11.62 -54.32
C SER A 137 -12.94 -10.90 -53.98
N ALA A 138 -12.98 -9.55 -54.01
CA ALA A 138 -14.15 -8.62 -54.22
C ALA A 138 -15.35 -8.64 -53.22
N ALA A 139 -16.07 -7.55 -52.88
CA ALA A 139 -16.00 -6.08 -53.06
C ALA A 139 -16.72 -5.39 -51.84
N ALA A 140 -17.19 -4.14 -51.73
CA ALA A 140 -17.35 -2.94 -52.60
C ALA A 140 -17.34 -1.63 -51.74
N ALA A 141 -18.04 -0.54 -52.11
CA ALA A 141 -18.14 0.74 -51.35
C ALA A 141 -19.52 1.44 -51.52
N PRO A 142 -19.88 2.41 -50.65
CA PRO A 142 -19.93 3.81 -51.11
C PRO A 142 -19.39 4.87 -50.09
N VAL A 143 -20.01 6.06 -49.98
CA VAL A 143 -19.30 7.36 -49.84
C VAL A 143 -19.33 8.08 -48.47
N ARG A 144 -18.52 9.15 -48.38
CA ARG A 144 -18.19 9.97 -47.19
C ARG A 144 -19.32 10.87 -46.67
N ALA A 145 -19.26 11.15 -45.37
CA ALA A 145 -19.62 12.46 -44.79
C ALA A 145 -18.39 13.08 -44.10
N VAL A 146 -18.25 14.42 -44.11
CA VAL A 146 -17.10 15.12 -43.50
C VAL A 146 -17.51 15.77 -42.18
N ALA A 147 -17.03 15.23 -41.07
CA ALA A 147 -17.14 15.85 -39.75
C ALA A 147 -16.01 16.88 -39.53
N PRO A 148 -16.25 17.96 -38.75
CA PRO A 148 -15.23 18.97 -38.47
C PRO A 148 -14.04 18.40 -37.68
N ARG A 149 -12.82 18.85 -37.98
CA ARG A 149 -11.59 18.34 -37.37
C ARG A 149 -11.51 18.69 -35.87
N PRO A 150 -11.53 17.71 -34.94
CA PRO A 150 -11.02 17.95 -33.59
C PRO A 150 -9.51 18.20 -33.65
N SER A 151 -8.98 19.05 -32.77
CA SER A 151 -7.55 19.38 -32.80
C SER A 151 -6.69 18.14 -32.50
N SER A 152 -5.71 17.86 -33.37
CA SER A 152 -4.95 16.60 -33.36
C SER A 152 -3.85 16.57 -32.29
N ARG A 153 -4.23 16.77 -31.02
CA ARG A 153 -3.38 16.35 -29.90
C ARG A 153 -3.39 14.83 -29.85
N ARG A 154 -2.38 14.22 -30.49
CA ARG A 154 -2.05 12.79 -30.34
C ARG A 154 -2.10 12.44 -28.85
N PRO A 155 -2.80 11.36 -28.43
CA PRO A 155 -2.84 10.98 -27.03
C PRO A 155 -1.39 10.79 -26.52
N PRO A 156 -1.08 11.22 -25.28
CA PRO A 156 0.26 11.08 -24.73
C PRO A 156 0.64 9.59 -24.76
N ARG A 157 1.85 9.29 -25.23
CA ARG A 157 2.38 7.92 -25.23
C ARG A 157 2.66 7.54 -23.78
N LEU A 158 1.72 6.82 -23.15
CA LEU A 158 1.90 6.34 -21.79
C LEU A 158 3.05 5.33 -21.72
N CYS A 159 3.83 5.37 -20.64
CA CYS A 159 4.95 4.47 -20.44
C CYS A 159 4.47 3.02 -20.19
N SER A 160 4.87 2.08 -21.05
CA SER A 160 4.50 0.67 -20.96
C SER A 160 5.23 -0.13 -19.86
N LYS A 161 6.01 0.56 -19.01
CA LYS A 161 6.75 -0.03 -17.88
C LYS A 161 6.00 0.07 -16.54
N THR A 162 4.98 0.93 -16.42
CA THR A 162 4.12 0.96 -15.24
C THR A 162 3.32 -0.34 -15.17
N PRO A 163 3.37 -1.11 -14.08
CA PRO A 163 2.61 -2.35 -13.95
C PRO A 163 1.12 -2.07 -13.81
N ASP A 164 0.28 -3.00 -14.26
CA ASP A 164 -1.16 -2.89 -14.06
C ASP A 164 -1.54 -3.39 -12.66
N LEU A 165 -1.56 -2.44 -11.73
CA LEU A 165 -1.90 -2.61 -10.32
C LEU A 165 -3.15 -1.77 -9.98
N PRO A 166 -3.84 -2.07 -8.86
CA PRO A 166 -4.90 -1.22 -8.34
C PRO A 166 -4.43 0.24 -8.12
N VAL A 167 -5.36 1.19 -8.26
CA VAL A 167 -5.09 2.60 -7.93
C VAL A 167 -4.70 2.71 -6.46
N GLY A 168 -3.63 3.45 -6.19
CA GLY A 168 -3.07 3.62 -4.86
C GLY A 168 -2.07 2.53 -4.47
N GLU A 169 -1.88 1.47 -5.26
CA GLU A 169 -0.97 0.40 -4.84
C GLU A 169 0.51 0.84 -4.92
N PRO A 170 1.32 0.60 -3.88
CA PRO A 170 2.73 0.93 -3.88
C PRO A 170 3.56 -0.18 -4.50
N PHE A 171 4.66 0.18 -5.17
CA PHE A 171 5.54 -0.80 -5.83
C PHE A 171 6.97 -0.28 -6.00
N ALA A 172 7.88 -1.18 -6.34
CA ALA A 172 9.22 -0.85 -6.83
C ALA A 172 9.15 -0.57 -8.34
N SER A 173 9.23 0.70 -8.74
CA SER A 173 9.16 1.07 -10.17
C SER A 173 10.49 0.86 -10.91
N ARG A 174 10.38 0.47 -12.18
CA ARG A 174 11.48 0.42 -13.17
C ARG A 174 11.74 1.76 -13.87
N CYS A 175 11.05 2.82 -13.46
CA CYS A 175 11.09 4.17 -14.04
C CYS A 175 11.27 5.27 -13.00
N ALA A 176 11.10 4.97 -11.72
CA ALA A 176 11.55 5.86 -10.65
C ALA A 176 13.03 6.22 -10.88
N PRO A 177 13.39 7.51 -10.74
CA PRO A 177 14.80 7.91 -10.66
C PRO A 177 15.53 7.11 -9.57
N PRO A 178 16.85 6.85 -9.72
CA PRO A 178 17.64 6.41 -8.57
C PRO A 178 17.54 7.47 -7.46
N PRO A 179 17.61 7.08 -6.16
CA PRO A 179 17.61 8.04 -5.05
C PRO A 179 18.61 9.16 -5.31
N ALA A 180 18.11 10.39 -5.40
CA ALA A 180 18.76 11.49 -6.11
C ALA A 180 19.84 12.17 -5.25
N SER A 181 19.80 11.99 -3.93
CA SER A 181 20.76 12.58 -3.01
C SER A 181 21.08 11.72 -1.78
N ALA A 182 22.27 11.96 -1.23
CA ALA A 182 22.63 11.49 0.11
C ALA A 182 21.73 12.08 1.22
N VAL A 183 20.95 13.12 0.92
CA VAL A 183 20.04 13.79 1.87
C VAL A 183 18.76 12.97 2.05
N GLU A 184 18.17 12.47 0.96
CA GLU A 184 17.06 11.50 1.01
C GLU A 184 17.48 10.21 1.72
N ALA A 185 18.67 9.69 1.41
CA ALA A 185 19.22 8.50 2.07
C ALA A 185 19.37 8.69 3.58
N ARG A 186 19.85 9.87 4.02
CA ARG A 186 19.94 10.24 5.44
C ARG A 186 18.57 10.40 6.09
N LEU A 187 17.58 10.97 5.39
CA LEU A 187 16.21 11.09 5.90
C LEU A 187 15.59 9.70 6.11
N ARG A 188 15.73 8.82 5.11
CA ARG A 188 15.24 7.43 5.16
C ARG A 188 15.91 6.65 6.30
N ALA A 189 17.20 6.85 6.57
CA ALA A 189 17.90 6.25 7.70
C ALA A 189 17.34 6.73 9.06
N LEU A 190 17.22 8.05 9.27
CA LEU A 190 16.69 8.63 10.51
C LEU A 190 15.22 8.26 10.76
N LEU A 191 14.43 8.05 9.71
CA LEU A 191 13.07 7.49 9.82
C LEU A 191 13.10 6.00 10.15
N ALA A 192 14.00 5.22 9.55
CA ALA A 192 14.16 3.79 9.84
C ALA A 192 14.68 3.51 11.26
N GLU A 193 15.34 4.45 11.93
CA GLU A 193 15.64 4.40 13.38
C GLU A 193 14.37 4.42 14.25
N ARG A 194 13.31 5.10 13.80
CA ARG A 194 12.11 5.44 14.59
C ARG A 194 10.91 4.56 14.22
N LEU A 195 10.81 4.15 12.96
CA LEU A 195 9.63 3.57 12.35
C LEU A 195 10.01 2.27 11.61
N GLN A 196 9.06 1.34 11.60
CA GLN A 196 9.07 0.12 10.80
C GLN A 196 8.21 0.36 9.55
N PHE A 197 8.80 0.24 8.36
CA PHE A 197 8.14 0.36 7.07
C PHE A 197 8.90 -0.44 6.01
N GLU A 198 8.21 -0.92 4.98
CA GLU A 198 8.81 -1.78 3.94
C GLU A 198 9.85 -1.03 3.07
N PRO A 199 11.10 -1.53 2.96
CA PRO A 199 12.11 -0.96 2.05
C PRO A 199 11.80 -1.25 0.57
N GLY A 200 12.51 -0.57 -0.34
CA GLY A 200 12.45 -0.86 -1.78
C GLY A 200 11.21 -0.35 -2.53
N LEU A 201 10.15 0.07 -1.83
CA LEU A 201 9.01 0.77 -2.44
C LEU A 201 9.45 2.19 -2.90
N THR A 202 9.20 2.50 -4.18
CA THR A 202 9.62 3.75 -4.85
C THR A 202 8.52 4.45 -5.65
N ALA A 203 7.34 3.83 -5.79
CA ALA A 203 6.24 4.38 -6.57
C ALA A 203 4.88 4.08 -5.97
N VAL A 204 3.89 4.91 -6.35
CA VAL A 204 2.45 4.71 -6.06
C VAL A 204 1.67 4.78 -7.38
N ARG A 205 0.82 3.79 -7.65
CA ARG A 205 -0.01 3.69 -8.86
C ARG A 205 -1.10 4.78 -8.88
N LEU A 206 -1.08 5.64 -9.90
CA LEU A 206 -2.03 6.73 -10.06
C LEU A 206 -3.23 6.32 -10.92
N ARG A 207 -4.39 6.95 -10.66
CA ARG A 207 -5.62 6.80 -11.48
C ARG A 207 -5.56 7.55 -12.81
N GLN A 208 -4.71 8.56 -12.93
CA GLN A 208 -4.60 9.45 -14.09
C GLN A 208 -3.12 9.72 -14.39
N PRO A 209 -2.73 9.95 -15.65
CA PRO A 209 -1.33 10.18 -15.99
C PRO A 209 -0.75 11.44 -15.33
N PHE A 210 0.41 11.29 -14.72
CA PHE A 210 1.29 12.39 -14.33
C PHE A 210 2.44 12.44 -15.33
N PHE A 211 2.43 13.47 -16.20
CA PHE A 211 3.18 13.45 -17.47
C PHE A 211 2.79 12.22 -18.32
N ASP A 212 3.74 11.37 -18.69
CA ASP A 212 3.57 10.14 -19.46
C ASP A 212 3.47 8.87 -18.59
N HIS A 213 3.51 9.01 -17.27
CA HIS A 213 3.50 7.91 -16.31
C HIS A 213 2.16 7.76 -15.57
N LEU A 214 1.74 6.52 -15.31
CA LEU A 214 0.58 6.19 -14.44
C LEU A 214 1.01 5.96 -12.98
N GLU A 215 2.07 6.65 -12.55
CA GLU A 215 2.74 6.46 -11.27
C GLU A 215 3.34 7.78 -10.77
N ALA A 216 3.43 7.94 -9.45
CA ALA A 216 4.20 8.98 -8.80
C ALA A 216 5.39 8.36 -8.05
N TRP A 217 6.48 9.11 -7.92
CA TRP A 217 7.71 8.70 -7.22
C TRP A 217 7.96 9.60 -5.99
N PRO A 218 7.58 9.19 -4.78
CA PRO A 218 7.95 9.88 -3.54
C PRO A 218 9.33 9.44 -3.03
N ASP A 219 10.01 10.31 -2.29
CA ASP A 219 11.34 10.06 -1.74
C ASP A 219 11.32 9.00 -0.62
N VAL A 220 10.21 8.92 0.14
CA VAL A 220 9.89 7.78 1.01
C VAL A 220 8.41 7.40 0.86
N VAL A 221 8.15 6.11 0.69
CA VAL A 221 6.81 5.51 0.60
C VAL A 221 6.54 4.76 1.90
N LEU A 222 5.57 5.23 2.71
CA LEU A 222 5.11 4.55 3.92
C LEU A 222 3.76 3.88 3.63
N ALA A 223 3.80 2.65 3.14
CA ALA A 223 2.64 1.94 2.59
C ALA A 223 1.57 1.61 3.63
N GLU A 224 2.02 1.23 4.82
CA GLU A 224 1.23 0.80 5.97
C GLU A 224 0.48 1.97 6.62
N LEU A 225 1.05 3.17 6.50
CA LEU A 225 0.43 4.43 6.86
C LEU A 225 -0.27 5.13 5.67
N ARG A 226 -0.12 4.62 4.44
CA ARG A 226 -0.53 5.29 3.19
C ARG A 226 -0.11 6.77 3.17
N VAL A 227 1.15 7.05 3.48
CA VAL A 227 1.75 8.41 3.41
C VAL A 227 2.96 8.40 2.47
N ALA A 228 2.98 9.36 1.55
CA ALA A 228 4.12 9.68 0.70
C ALA A 228 4.89 10.86 1.33
N ILE A 229 6.20 10.73 1.49
CA ILE A 229 7.06 11.81 1.95
C ILE A 229 7.91 12.31 0.77
N GLU A 230 7.96 13.63 0.65
CA GLU A 230 8.73 14.36 -0.36
C GLU A 230 9.74 15.28 0.36
N TYR A 231 10.96 15.43 -0.14
CA TYR A 231 11.99 16.31 0.42
C TYR A 231 12.49 17.32 -0.62
N ASP A 232 11.97 18.54 -0.56
CA ASP A 232 12.26 19.59 -1.52
C ASP A 232 13.44 20.46 -1.06
N SER A 233 14.38 20.70 -1.97
CA SER A 233 15.40 21.74 -1.84
C SER A 233 15.25 22.77 -2.98
N THR A 234 15.77 23.98 -2.80
CA THR A 234 15.79 24.99 -3.88
C THR A 234 16.74 24.64 -5.03
N GLY A 235 17.48 23.53 -4.92
CA GLY A 235 18.51 23.13 -5.86
C GLY A 235 19.76 24.00 -5.82
N ARG A 236 20.77 23.61 -6.62
CA ARG A 236 22.02 24.39 -6.77
C ARG A 236 21.79 25.78 -7.38
N HIS A 237 20.69 25.97 -8.09
CA HIS A 237 20.40 27.19 -8.86
C HIS A 237 19.20 28.01 -8.35
N GLY A 238 18.56 27.63 -7.24
CA GLY A 238 17.43 28.37 -6.67
C GLY A 238 16.10 28.25 -7.42
N LEU A 239 16.02 27.37 -8.43
CA LEU A 239 14.89 27.26 -9.37
C LEU A 239 14.12 25.92 -9.26
N GLU A 240 14.37 25.12 -8.23
CA GLU A 240 13.58 23.92 -7.94
C GLU A 240 12.36 24.28 -7.07
N HIS A 241 11.24 23.58 -7.31
CA HIS A 241 9.97 23.72 -6.59
C HIS A 241 9.33 25.12 -6.49
N VAL A 242 9.63 26.00 -7.46
CA VAL A 242 9.04 27.34 -7.61
C VAL A 242 8.28 27.50 -8.93
N GLY A 243 7.26 28.36 -8.96
CA GLY A 243 6.48 28.69 -10.17
C GLY A 243 5.91 27.45 -10.86
N LYS A 244 6.21 27.26 -12.15
CA LYS A 244 5.74 26.10 -12.94
C LYS A 244 6.17 24.73 -12.38
N ARG A 245 7.23 24.65 -11.57
CA ARG A 245 7.59 23.43 -10.84
C ARG A 245 6.68 23.21 -9.64
N GLU A 246 6.41 24.26 -8.86
CA GLU A 246 5.44 24.25 -7.76
C GLU A 246 4.01 23.90 -8.22
N GLU A 247 3.61 24.35 -9.42
CA GLU A 247 2.35 23.94 -10.07
C GLU A 247 2.32 22.43 -10.39
N ALA A 248 3.46 21.87 -10.82
CA ALA A 248 3.60 20.45 -11.09
C ALA A 248 3.64 19.62 -9.79
N ASP A 249 4.29 20.12 -8.73
CA ASP A 249 4.28 19.52 -7.39
C ASP A 249 2.85 19.47 -6.84
N ARG A 250 2.12 20.60 -6.84
CA ARG A 250 0.70 20.63 -6.45
C ARG A 250 -0.17 19.71 -7.31
N ARG A 251 0.21 19.40 -8.57
CA ARG A 251 -0.47 18.42 -9.42
C ARG A 251 -0.10 16.97 -9.05
N LYS A 252 1.16 16.69 -8.69
CA LYS A 252 1.64 15.40 -8.15
C LYS A 252 0.87 15.07 -6.87
N ASP A 253 0.85 16.02 -5.94
CA ASP A 253 0.20 15.92 -4.65
C ASP A 253 -1.31 15.62 -4.77
N ARG A 254 -2.02 16.33 -5.67
CA ARG A 254 -3.43 16.04 -5.95
C ARG A 254 -3.65 14.66 -6.58
N ALA A 255 -2.75 14.18 -7.44
CA ALA A 255 -2.86 12.86 -8.05
C ALA A 255 -2.62 11.73 -7.03
N VAL A 256 -1.65 11.90 -6.12
CA VAL A 256 -1.36 10.98 -5.01
C VAL A 256 -2.52 10.96 -4.00
N ARG A 257 -3.04 12.14 -3.61
CA ARG A 257 -4.25 12.24 -2.76
C ARG A 257 -5.48 11.61 -3.41
N ALA A 258 -5.67 11.79 -4.72
CA ALA A 258 -6.74 11.12 -5.49
C ALA A 258 -6.54 9.60 -5.70
N ALA A 259 -5.47 9.02 -5.14
CA ALA A 259 -5.19 7.59 -5.06
C ALA A 259 -5.26 7.03 -3.62
N GLY A 260 -5.76 7.81 -2.64
CA GLY A 260 -6.00 7.36 -1.25
C GLY A 260 -4.85 7.62 -0.26
N TRP A 261 -3.80 8.31 -0.70
CA TRP A 261 -2.62 8.62 0.12
C TRP A 261 -2.67 10.03 0.68
N GLU A 262 -1.92 10.29 1.75
CA GLU A 262 -1.57 11.66 2.15
C GLU A 262 -0.13 11.98 1.70
N VAL A 263 0.17 13.25 1.45
CA VAL A 263 1.51 13.74 1.11
C VAL A 263 2.02 14.65 2.22
N LEU A 264 3.19 14.30 2.77
CA LEU A 264 3.94 15.06 3.75
C LEU A 264 5.21 15.61 3.10
N ARG A 265 5.17 16.88 2.70
CA ARG A 265 6.27 17.52 1.96
C ARG A 265 7.16 18.30 2.94
N VAL A 266 8.44 17.93 3.01
CA VAL A 266 9.47 18.66 3.76
C VAL A 266 10.09 19.67 2.81
N ARG A 267 9.91 20.98 3.07
CA ARG A 267 10.39 22.05 2.20
C ARG A 267 11.52 22.82 2.85
N THR A 268 12.63 22.99 2.14
CA THR A 268 13.86 23.56 2.71
C THR A 268 14.28 24.89 2.08
N GLY A 269 15.16 25.62 2.78
CA GLY A 269 15.56 26.98 2.40
C GLY A 269 14.42 27.98 2.63
N ARG A 270 14.00 28.67 1.55
CA ARG A 270 12.92 29.68 1.58
C ARG A 270 11.61 29.19 0.95
N LEU A 271 11.48 27.89 0.71
CA LEU A 271 10.26 27.30 0.12
C LEU A 271 9.10 27.31 1.14
N ALA A 272 8.01 28.01 0.81
CA ALA A 272 6.78 28.02 1.59
C ALA A 272 6.03 26.65 1.48
N PRO A 273 5.27 26.24 2.52
CA PRO A 273 4.47 25.01 2.50
C PRO A 273 3.39 25.04 1.40
N LEU A 274 3.04 23.85 0.87
CA LEU A 274 1.99 23.65 -0.15
C LEU A 274 0.74 22.96 0.42
N GLY A 275 0.92 22.06 1.39
CA GLY A 275 -0.13 21.35 2.12
C GLY A 275 -0.21 21.72 3.61
N PRO A 276 -1.31 21.37 4.30
CA PRO A 276 -1.53 21.71 5.71
C PRO A 276 -0.60 20.95 6.68
N PHE A 277 -0.02 19.84 6.22
CA PHE A 277 0.87 18.99 7.00
C PHE A 277 2.36 19.25 6.73
N ASP A 278 2.69 20.10 5.76
CA ASP A 278 4.06 20.30 5.29
C ASP A 278 4.98 20.86 6.39
N LEU A 279 6.26 20.44 6.36
CA LEU A 279 7.26 20.83 7.35
C LEU A 279 8.37 21.67 6.70
N THR A 280 8.59 22.86 7.23
CA THR A 280 9.78 23.65 6.89
C THR A 280 11.00 23.18 7.69
N ALA A 281 12.17 23.11 7.04
CA ALA A 281 13.43 22.70 7.66
C ALA A 281 14.66 23.38 7.00
N SER A 282 15.76 23.49 7.73
CA SER A 282 17.04 23.96 7.19
C SER A 282 17.83 22.82 6.51
N ALA A 283 17.82 21.63 7.11
CA ALA A 283 18.46 20.41 6.61
C ALA A 283 17.86 19.17 7.29
N VAL A 284 18.20 17.98 6.79
CA VAL A 284 17.91 16.70 7.46
C VAL A 284 18.66 16.60 8.79
N SER A 285 17.93 16.27 9.85
CA SER A 285 18.43 16.11 11.23
C SER A 285 17.53 15.14 12.03
N PRO A 286 17.97 14.61 13.18
CA PRO A 286 17.11 13.79 14.05
C PRO A 286 15.81 14.51 14.42
N ALA A 287 15.90 15.79 14.83
CA ALA A 287 14.76 16.63 15.17
C ALA A 287 13.77 16.87 14.00
N LEU A 288 14.22 16.75 12.74
CA LEU A 288 13.29 16.70 11.60
C LEU A 288 12.54 15.36 11.55
N ALA A 289 13.23 14.24 11.75
CA ALA A 289 12.60 12.92 11.76
C ALA A 289 11.61 12.77 12.93
N ASP A 290 11.91 13.38 14.09
CA ASP A 290 10.98 13.49 15.22
C ASP A 290 9.72 14.32 14.83
N ARG A 291 9.90 15.49 14.21
CA ARG A 291 8.78 16.32 13.69
C ARG A 291 7.96 15.62 12.59
N VAL A 292 8.59 14.80 11.75
CA VAL A 292 7.91 13.95 10.76
C VAL A 292 7.06 12.90 11.48
N LEU A 293 7.57 12.27 12.54
CA LEU A 293 6.81 11.28 13.31
C LEU A 293 5.56 11.89 13.97
N GLU A 294 5.69 13.06 14.62
CA GLU A 294 4.52 13.78 15.15
C GLU A 294 3.51 14.12 14.05
N ARG A 295 4.00 14.56 12.88
CA ARG A 295 3.13 14.89 11.75
C ARG A 295 2.41 13.66 11.17
N LEU A 296 3.04 12.48 11.18
CA LEU A 296 2.37 11.22 10.86
C LEU A 296 1.25 10.92 11.87
N ARG A 297 1.47 11.19 13.17
CA ARG A 297 0.42 11.04 14.21
C ARG A 297 -0.76 11.99 14.02
N GLU A 298 -0.54 13.21 13.51
CA GLU A 298 -1.63 14.09 13.09
C GLU A 298 -2.43 13.49 11.91
N ILE A 299 -1.73 13.00 10.87
CA ILE A 299 -2.35 12.49 9.63
C ILE A 299 -3.13 11.19 9.85
N ARG A 300 -2.58 10.22 10.59
CA ARG A 300 -3.14 8.86 10.74
C ARG A 300 -3.60 8.51 12.16
N GLY A 301 -3.46 9.43 13.10
CA GLY A 301 -3.76 9.22 14.52
C GLY A 301 -2.64 8.46 15.24
N PRO A 302 -2.36 8.80 16.52
CA PRO A 302 -1.22 8.24 17.25
C PRO A 302 -1.30 6.72 17.45
N LEU A 303 -2.51 6.13 17.54
CA LEU A 303 -2.65 4.68 17.76
C LEU A 303 -2.03 3.86 16.62
N LEU A 304 -2.29 4.24 15.37
CA LEU A 304 -1.78 3.51 14.20
C LEU A 304 -0.28 3.76 14.01
N VAL A 305 0.19 4.99 14.23
CA VAL A 305 1.60 5.35 14.05
C VAL A 305 2.49 4.76 15.15
N ASP A 306 2.09 4.86 16.43
CA ASP A 306 2.83 4.25 17.55
C ASP A 306 2.93 2.73 17.38
N ALA A 307 1.95 2.08 16.76
CA ALA A 307 2.01 0.65 16.47
C ALA A 307 3.13 0.26 15.49
N TRP A 308 3.62 1.19 14.66
CA TRP A 308 4.74 0.99 13.73
C TRP A 308 6.08 1.53 14.24
N CYS A 309 6.13 2.17 15.41
CA CYS A 309 7.39 2.65 16.02
C CYS A 309 8.36 1.50 16.38
N ARG A 310 9.59 1.86 16.71
CA ARG A 310 10.63 0.95 17.26
C ARG A 310 10.81 1.12 18.77
#